data_AF-A0A183PB04-F1
#
_entry.id   AF-A0A183PB04-F1
#
_cell.length_a   1.000
_cell.length_b   1.000
_cell.length_c   1.000
_cell.angle_alpha   90.00
_cell.angle_beta   90.00
_cell.angle_gamma   90.00
#
_symmetry.space_group_name_H-M   'P 1'
#
loop_
_entity.id
_entity.type
_entity.pdbx_description
1 polymer ?
#
loop_
_entity_poly.entity_id
_entity_poly.type
_entity_poly.pdbx_seq_one_letter_code
_entity_poly.pdbx_strand_id
1 'polypeptide(L)'
;RAAVKITESLNSKPSNNQTSSSSPSSEDTTSIKGENQSDSNTNGSSSSGSSSASTLLDNVELGASSPVLIGETINLYHDLYENTQEIKALSAEIVKTIRDIISLNPVYRENVLAMLQAGQRVADNPVYLSDLGAAMCSAGDTEELQAVLEEMNIHKRLRLSLNLVKKEYELGRLQQQIGREVEEKVKQQHRRYMLSEQLKVIKKELGLEKDDKDTIVEKFRMRLKDLTVPSGVMEVIDEELNKLSVLDNHSSEFNVTRNYLDWLTALPWGVTSEEHLDIGQAKKILDEDHYGMDDVKKRILEFIAVSQLKGSTQGKILCFCGPPGVGKTSIANSIARALNRKLYSISCIFGRI
;
A
#
# COMPACT_ATOMS: atom_id res chain seq x y z
N ARG A 1 -14.04 -10.72 45.82
CA ARG A 1 -14.10 -9.66 44.79
C ARG A 1 -14.38 -8.35 45.50
N ALA A 2 -13.70 -7.26 45.17
CA ALA A 2 -13.98 -5.93 45.75
C ALA A 2 -14.77 -5.11 44.72
N ALA A 3 -15.99 -4.70 45.06
CA ALA A 3 -16.70 -3.70 44.28
C ALA A 3 -16.28 -2.31 44.78
N VAL A 4 -15.76 -1.48 43.88
CA VAL A 4 -15.36 -0.10 44.18
C VAL A 4 -16.55 0.80 43.90
N LYS A 5 -17.07 1.47 44.94
CA LYS A 5 -18.03 2.55 44.77
C LYS A 5 -17.25 3.87 44.80
N ILE A 6 -17.17 4.56 43.66
CA ILE A 6 -16.50 5.85 43.55
C ILE A 6 -17.46 6.93 44.06
N THR A 7 -17.11 7.64 45.13
CA THR A 7 -17.87 8.79 45.65
C THR A 7 -17.17 10.10 45.29
N GLU A 8 -17.90 11.07 44.72
CA GLU A 8 -17.38 12.39 44.31
C GLU A 8 -16.91 13.27 45.49
N SER A 9 -15.96 14.16 45.19
CA SER A 9 -15.17 14.96 46.14
C SER A 9 -15.94 16.10 46.83
N LEU A 10 -15.83 16.19 48.16
CA LEU A 10 -16.34 17.30 48.97
C LEU A 10 -15.33 18.46 48.99
N ASN A 11 -15.74 19.65 48.55
CA ASN A 11 -14.94 20.88 48.65
C ASN A 11 -15.68 21.93 49.50
N SER A 12 -15.24 22.14 50.75
CA SER A 12 -15.79 23.18 51.65
C SER A 12 -14.79 24.32 51.83
N LYS A 13 -15.17 25.54 51.41
CA LYS A 13 -14.48 26.81 51.72
C LYS A 13 -14.58 27.16 53.21
N PRO A 14 -13.70 28.03 53.71
CA PRO A 14 -14.18 29.15 54.51
C PRO A 14 -13.65 30.52 54.03
N SER A 15 -14.48 31.52 54.31
CA SER A 15 -14.30 32.97 54.14
C SER A 15 -13.35 33.58 55.17
N ASN A 16 -12.48 34.53 54.78
CA ASN A 16 -12.45 35.85 55.42
C ASN A 16 -11.58 36.90 54.68
N ASN A 17 -12.02 38.16 54.84
CA ASN A 17 -11.51 39.42 54.29
C ASN A 17 -10.11 39.82 54.80
N GLN A 18 -9.31 40.51 53.96
CA GLN A 18 -8.93 41.93 54.09
C GLN A 18 -7.79 42.33 53.12
N THR A 19 -7.99 43.46 52.41
CA THR A 19 -7.05 44.53 51.97
C THR A 19 -5.56 44.19 51.77
N SER A 20 -4.85 44.55 50.68
CA SER A 20 -4.85 45.81 49.93
C SER A 20 -3.97 45.74 48.65
N SER A 21 -4.30 46.62 47.70
CA SER A 21 -3.44 47.38 46.77
C SER A 21 -2.65 46.72 45.62
N SER A 22 -3.04 47.16 44.40
CA SER A 22 -2.24 47.59 43.22
C SER A 22 -1.46 46.57 42.39
N SER A 23 -1.97 46.36 41.17
CA SER A 23 -1.30 45.95 39.91
C SER A 23 -0.31 47.04 39.39
N PRO A 24 0.31 46.91 38.19
CA PRO A 24 0.75 45.75 37.40
C PRO A 24 2.18 45.97 36.79
N SER A 25 2.54 45.13 35.79
CA SER A 25 3.51 45.33 34.68
C SER A 25 4.78 44.46 34.78
N SER A 26 4.92 43.46 33.89
CA SER A 26 5.78 43.47 32.68
C SER A 26 7.26 43.45 33.02
N GLU A 27 8.19 42.81 32.35
CA GLU A 27 8.32 42.00 31.14
C GLU A 27 9.79 41.48 31.23
N ASP A 28 10.16 40.56 30.34
CA ASP A 28 11.53 40.37 29.88
C ASP A 28 12.57 39.79 30.88
N THR A 29 13.53 38.97 30.49
CA THR A 29 13.88 38.17 29.31
C THR A 29 15.17 37.47 29.72
N THR A 30 15.47 36.30 29.13
CA THR A 30 16.84 35.86 28.79
C THR A 30 17.80 35.57 29.98
N SER A 31 18.69 34.58 29.97
CA SER A 31 19.18 33.66 28.96
C SER A 31 20.35 32.87 29.56
N ILE A 32 20.57 31.68 29.01
CA ILE A 32 21.89 31.18 28.57
C ILE A 32 22.84 30.50 29.59
N LYS A 33 23.13 29.24 29.20
CA LYS A 33 24.35 28.42 29.36
C LYS A 33 24.69 27.93 30.77
N GLY A 34 25.17 26.71 30.94
CA GLY A 34 25.57 25.70 29.96
C GLY A 34 26.27 24.57 30.70
N GLU A 35 26.20 23.38 30.10
CA GLU A 35 27.25 22.34 30.05
C GLU A 35 28.27 22.29 31.21
N ASN A 36 28.29 21.20 31.97
CA ASN A 36 29.08 20.04 31.56
C ASN A 36 29.01 18.89 32.57
N GLN A 37 29.04 17.69 32.00
CA GLN A 37 29.30 16.41 32.65
C GLN A 37 30.70 16.40 33.28
N SER A 38 30.87 15.63 34.35
CA SER A 38 31.52 14.30 34.30
C SER A 38 32.20 13.96 35.64
N ASP A 39 31.96 12.73 36.09
CA ASP A 39 32.90 11.85 36.81
C ASP A 39 33.32 12.27 38.24
N SER A 40 33.50 11.41 39.24
CA SER A 40 33.56 9.95 39.35
C SER A 40 33.67 9.61 40.86
N ASN A 41 33.56 8.32 41.17
CA ASN A 41 34.18 7.62 42.31
C ASN A 41 33.56 7.78 43.71
N THR A 42 32.84 6.76 44.19
CA THR A 42 33.31 5.54 44.92
C THR A 42 33.85 5.78 46.33
N ASN A 43 33.22 5.06 47.26
CA ASN A 43 33.64 4.55 48.58
C ASN A 43 32.55 4.89 49.61
N GLY A 44 32.11 4.01 50.50
CA GLY A 44 32.55 2.69 50.89
C GLY A 44 31.63 2.24 52.02
N SER A 45 31.48 0.94 52.11
CA SER A 45 30.54 0.15 52.91
C SER A 45 30.66 0.21 54.44
N SER A 46 29.56 -0.23 55.08
CA SER A 46 29.47 -0.99 56.35
C SER A 46 29.63 -0.18 57.66
N SER A 47 28.94 -0.44 58.78
CA SER A 47 28.18 -1.62 59.24
C SER A 47 27.23 -1.28 60.40
N SER A 48 26.14 -2.07 60.46
CA SER A 48 25.30 -2.55 61.57
C SER A 48 25.44 -1.99 63.01
N GLY A 49 24.28 -1.70 63.62
CA GLY A 49 24.10 -1.65 65.08
C GLY A 49 22.64 -1.43 65.48
N SER A 50 21.95 -2.50 65.86
CA SER A 50 20.55 -2.56 66.31
C SER A 50 20.28 -1.81 67.63
N SER A 51 19.22 -1.01 67.71
CA SER A 51 18.44 -0.83 68.94
C SER A 51 17.07 -0.18 68.69
N SER A 52 16.06 -0.81 69.31
CA SER A 52 14.82 -0.24 69.85
C SER A 52 13.79 0.44 68.92
N ALA A 53 12.61 -0.15 68.94
CA ALA A 53 11.34 0.37 68.44
C ALA A 53 10.94 1.72 69.06
N SER A 54 10.01 2.36 68.34
CA SER A 54 9.25 3.58 68.64
C SER A 54 9.86 4.88 68.10
N THR A 55 9.03 5.60 67.36
CA THR A 55 9.23 6.96 66.81
C THR A 55 9.88 7.02 65.43
N LEU A 56 9.07 6.85 64.37
CA LEU A 56 9.17 7.60 63.10
C LEU A 56 7.85 7.45 62.32
N LEU A 57 6.73 7.80 62.97
CA LEU A 57 5.59 8.36 62.25
C LEU A 57 5.83 9.86 62.24
N ASP A 58 6.56 10.35 61.23
CA ASP A 58 6.46 11.74 60.82
C ASP A 58 7.02 11.89 59.40
N ASN A 59 6.13 12.37 58.54
CA ASN A 59 6.43 13.16 57.34
C ASN A 59 7.07 12.42 56.15
N VAL A 60 6.24 11.69 55.41
CA VAL A 60 6.31 11.76 53.94
C VAL A 60 5.40 12.92 53.53
N GLU A 61 6.00 14.07 53.28
CA GLU A 61 5.33 15.19 52.62
C GLU A 61 4.90 14.75 51.22
N LEU A 62 3.63 14.33 51.10
CA LEU A 62 2.95 14.21 49.83
C LEU A 62 2.84 15.61 49.23
N GLY A 63 3.75 15.90 48.29
CA GLY A 63 3.70 17.07 47.44
C GLY A 63 2.32 17.26 46.82
N ALA A 64 1.91 18.53 46.76
CA ALA A 64 0.57 18.99 46.46
C ALA A 64 -0.13 18.33 45.25
N SER A 65 -1.36 17.87 45.52
CA SER A 65 -2.53 17.87 44.63
C SER A 65 -2.46 17.09 43.31
N SER A 66 -2.39 15.76 43.39
CA SER A 66 -3.10 14.91 42.44
C SER A 66 -4.48 14.51 43.03
N PRO A 67 -5.56 14.48 42.25
CA PRO A 67 -6.88 14.09 42.75
C PRO A 67 -6.84 12.60 43.12
N VAL A 68 -6.78 12.30 44.42
CA VAL A 68 -6.82 10.92 44.91
C VAL A 68 -8.27 10.45 44.91
N LEU A 69 -8.56 9.43 44.10
CA LEU A 69 -9.84 8.72 44.11
C LEU A 69 -9.87 7.78 45.32
N ILE A 70 -10.72 8.09 46.30
CA ILE A 70 -10.98 7.21 47.44
C ILE A 70 -12.23 6.41 47.11
N GLY A 71 -12.10 5.08 47.02
CA GLY A 71 -13.21 4.18 46.74
C GLY A 71 -13.46 3.24 47.91
N GLU A 72 -14.72 3.14 48.35
CA GLU A 72 -15.11 2.11 49.32
C GLU A 72 -15.14 0.75 48.61
N THR A 73 -14.44 -0.22 49.18
CA THR A 73 -14.42 -1.60 48.68
C THR A 73 -15.28 -2.49 49.54
N ILE A 74 -16.31 -3.10 48.95
CA ILE A 74 -17.13 -4.12 49.61
C ILE A 74 -16.71 -5.48 49.06
N ASN A 75 -16.33 -6.40 49.94
CA ASN A 75 -16.06 -7.79 49.56
C ASN A 75 -17.38 -8.50 49.28
N LEU A 76 -17.63 -8.77 48.00
CA LEU A 76 -18.79 -9.55 47.56
C LEU A 76 -18.47 -11.04 47.67
N TYR A 77 -19.36 -11.76 48.37
CA TYR A 77 -19.36 -13.21 48.47
C TYR A 77 -20.38 -13.78 47.49
N HIS A 78 -20.04 -14.89 46.84
CA HIS A 78 -20.95 -15.61 45.96
C HIS A 78 -22.07 -16.26 46.75
N ASP A 79 -23.24 -16.40 46.11
CA ASP A 79 -24.34 -17.18 46.66
C ASP A 79 -23.88 -18.62 46.93
N LEU A 80 -24.35 -19.19 48.04
CA LEU A 80 -24.08 -20.59 48.38
C LEU A 80 -24.58 -21.49 47.24
N TYR A 81 -23.70 -22.35 46.74
CA TYR A 81 -24.01 -23.24 45.62
C TYR A 81 -23.97 -24.70 46.05
N GLU A 82 -24.90 -25.47 45.50
CA GLU A 82 -24.85 -26.92 45.59
C GLU A 82 -24.03 -27.49 44.43
N ASN A 83 -23.11 -28.41 44.74
CA ASN A 83 -22.28 -29.12 43.77
C ASN A 83 -23.12 -30.11 42.94
N THR A 84 -23.93 -29.57 42.03
CA THR A 84 -24.78 -30.32 41.10
C THR A 84 -23.92 -30.96 40.00
N GLN A 85 -24.35 -32.11 39.45
CA GLN A 85 -23.63 -32.78 38.35
C GLN A 85 -23.40 -31.87 37.13
N GLU A 86 -24.30 -30.94 36.86
CA GLU A 86 -24.19 -29.96 35.76
C GLU A 86 -23.02 -28.99 35.93
N ILE A 87 -22.75 -28.52 37.15
CA ILE A 87 -21.61 -27.63 37.45
C ILE A 87 -20.29 -28.36 37.20
N LYS A 88 -20.21 -29.64 37.59
CA LYS A 88 -19.04 -30.49 37.33
C LYS A 88 -18.84 -30.79 35.85
N ALA A 89 -19.92 -30.96 35.09
CA ALA A 89 -19.85 -31.14 33.64
C ALA A 89 -19.37 -29.88 32.93
N LEU A 90 -19.91 -28.71 33.30
CA LEU A 90 -19.49 -27.41 32.75
C LEU A 90 -18.03 -27.09 33.08
N SER A 91 -17.58 -27.35 34.31
CA SER A 91 -16.18 -27.13 34.68
C SER A 91 -15.23 -28.03 33.90
N ALA A 92 -15.59 -29.31 33.69
CA ALA A 92 -14.81 -30.24 32.88
C ALA A 92 -14.71 -29.78 31.41
N GLU A 93 -15.81 -29.29 30.83
CA GLU A 93 -15.84 -28.76 29.46
C GLU A 93 -14.95 -27.51 29.33
N ILE A 94 -15.02 -26.57 30.28
CA ILE A 94 -14.15 -25.37 30.30
C ILE A 94 -12.68 -25.78 30.37
N VAL A 95 -12.31 -26.69 31.28
CA VAL A 95 -10.92 -27.18 31.41
C VAL A 95 -10.44 -27.85 30.11
N LYS A 96 -11.31 -28.60 29.43
CA LYS A 96 -10.99 -29.20 28.13
C LYS A 96 -10.72 -28.13 27.08
N THR A 97 -11.62 -27.16 26.91
CA THR A 97 -11.45 -26.07 25.93
C THR A 97 -10.20 -25.23 26.20
N ILE A 98 -9.89 -24.93 27.47
CA ILE A 98 -8.65 -24.22 27.84
C ILE A 98 -7.42 -25.03 27.44
N ARG A 99 -7.42 -26.36 27.65
CA ARG A 99 -6.33 -27.23 27.22
C ARG A 99 -6.15 -27.21 25.70
N ASP A 100 -7.24 -27.22 24.96
CA ASP A 100 -7.22 -27.15 23.50
C ASP A 100 -6.65 -25.80 23.02
N ILE A 101 -6.98 -24.68 23.68
CA ILE A 101 -6.38 -23.35 23.39
C ILE A 101 -4.86 -23.35 23.63
N ILE A 102 -4.39 -23.92 24.75
CA ILE A 102 -2.96 -24.04 25.07
C ILE A 102 -2.19 -24.88 24.02
N SER A 103 -2.88 -25.80 23.35
CA SER A 103 -2.30 -26.60 22.26
C SER A 103 -2.19 -25.82 20.94
N LEU A 104 -3.12 -24.89 20.69
CA LEU A 104 -3.15 -24.08 19.48
C LEU A 104 -2.13 -22.94 19.51
N ASN A 105 -1.92 -22.31 20.67
CA ASN A 105 -0.99 -21.19 20.78
C ASN A 105 -0.09 -21.32 22.04
N PRO A 106 1.22 -21.54 21.87
CA PRO A 106 2.18 -21.71 22.96
C PRO A 106 2.32 -20.51 23.89
N VAL A 107 1.99 -19.29 23.44
CA VAL A 107 2.10 -18.06 24.24
C VAL A 107 1.15 -18.09 25.43
N TYR A 108 -0.05 -18.64 25.24
CA TYR A 108 -1.01 -18.83 26.33
C TYR A 108 -0.54 -19.83 27.38
N ARG A 109 0.37 -20.77 27.02
CA ARG A 109 0.92 -21.75 27.97
C ARG A 109 1.66 -21.04 29.10
N GLU A 110 2.47 -20.03 28.79
CA GLU A 110 3.26 -19.30 29.80
C GLU A 110 2.35 -18.48 30.72
N ASN A 111 1.32 -17.82 30.18
CA ASN A 111 0.36 -17.05 30.97
C ASN A 111 -0.46 -17.94 31.92
N VAL A 112 -0.93 -19.11 31.44
CA VAL A 112 -1.65 -20.08 32.29
C VAL A 112 -0.73 -20.65 33.36
N LEU A 113 0.52 -20.98 33.03
CA LEU A 113 1.46 -21.61 33.94
C LEU A 113 1.88 -20.64 35.06
N ALA A 114 2.06 -19.35 34.74
CA ALA A 114 2.27 -18.29 35.73
C ALA A 114 1.07 -18.13 36.68
N MET A 115 -0.17 -18.20 36.17
CA MET A 115 -1.38 -18.15 37.00
C MET A 115 -1.61 -19.42 37.82
N LEU A 116 -1.20 -20.58 37.32
CA LEU A 116 -1.33 -21.87 38.00
C LEU A 116 -0.29 -22.05 39.12
N GLN A 117 0.89 -21.43 38.99
CA GLN A 117 1.93 -21.39 40.03
C GLN A 117 1.52 -20.59 41.27
N ALA A 118 0.51 -19.72 41.18
CA ALA A 118 0.00 -18.90 42.30
C ALA A 118 -0.77 -19.69 43.38
N GLY A 119 -0.73 -21.04 43.38
CA GLY A 119 -1.00 -21.84 44.57
C GLY A 119 -2.47 -22.19 44.86
N GLN A 120 -3.41 -21.98 43.95
CA GLN A 120 -4.80 -22.40 44.12
C GLN A 120 -5.19 -23.48 43.12
N ARG A 121 -5.86 -24.53 43.60
CA ARG A 121 -6.45 -25.59 42.77
C ARG A 121 -7.61 -25.01 41.97
N VAL A 122 -7.30 -24.32 40.87
CA VAL A 122 -8.28 -23.65 39.99
C VAL A 122 -9.32 -24.65 39.47
N ALA A 123 -8.95 -25.92 39.32
CA ALA A 123 -9.84 -26.98 38.86
C ALA A 123 -10.96 -27.35 39.86
N ASP A 124 -10.73 -27.16 41.17
CA ASP A 124 -11.67 -27.61 42.21
C ASP A 124 -12.73 -26.56 42.53
N ASN A 125 -12.52 -25.30 42.13
CA ASN A 125 -13.44 -24.21 42.43
C ASN A 125 -13.97 -23.55 41.14
N PRO A 126 -15.29 -23.69 40.86
CA PRO A 126 -15.89 -23.20 39.62
C PRO A 126 -15.78 -21.67 39.45
N VAL A 127 -15.68 -20.93 40.56
CA VAL A 127 -15.51 -19.47 40.56
C VAL A 127 -14.14 -19.11 39.98
N TYR A 128 -13.07 -19.68 40.50
CA TYR A 128 -11.71 -19.41 40.02
C TYR A 128 -11.50 -19.91 38.59
N LEU A 129 -12.11 -21.03 38.21
CA LEU A 129 -12.08 -21.51 36.83
C LEU A 129 -12.71 -20.52 35.85
N SER A 130 -13.86 -19.94 36.23
CA SER A 130 -14.52 -18.94 35.37
C SER A 130 -13.74 -17.63 35.25
N ASP A 131 -13.07 -17.20 36.33
CA ASP A 131 -12.19 -16.02 36.33
C ASP A 131 -10.92 -16.28 35.52
N LEU A 132 -10.34 -17.48 35.61
CA LEU A 132 -9.20 -17.87 34.79
C LEU A 132 -9.60 -17.96 33.30
N GLY A 133 -10.77 -18.52 32.99
CA GLY A 133 -11.31 -18.53 31.64
C GLY A 133 -11.48 -17.12 31.07
N ALA A 134 -11.99 -16.18 31.88
CA ALA A 134 -12.13 -14.78 31.49
C ALA A 134 -10.77 -14.07 31.32
N ALA A 135 -9.82 -14.29 32.22
CA ALA A 135 -8.47 -13.69 32.14
C ALA A 135 -7.67 -14.17 30.92
N MET A 136 -7.98 -15.37 30.43
CA MET A 136 -7.37 -15.97 29.24
C MET A 136 -7.95 -15.46 27.93
N CYS A 137 -9.19 -14.96 27.95
CA CYS A 137 -9.85 -14.43 26.77
C CYS A 137 -9.42 -12.97 26.56
N SER A 138 -8.39 -12.76 25.75
CA SER A 138 -7.93 -11.41 25.40
C SER A 138 -8.82 -10.74 24.34
N ALA A 139 -9.70 -11.50 23.67
CA ALA A 139 -10.57 -10.99 22.61
C ALA A 139 -12.03 -10.79 23.03
N GLY A 140 -12.36 -10.98 24.31
CA GLY A 140 -13.72 -10.72 24.80
C GLY A 140 -13.99 -9.22 24.87
N ASP A 141 -15.17 -8.78 24.40
CA ASP A 141 -15.62 -7.41 24.62
C ASP A 141 -15.64 -7.12 26.13
N THR A 142 -15.18 -5.94 26.54
CA THR A 142 -15.12 -5.52 27.95
C THR A 142 -16.45 -5.73 28.68
N GLU A 143 -17.57 -5.57 27.96
CA GLU A 143 -18.93 -5.81 28.45
C GLU A 143 -19.19 -7.28 28.79
N GLU A 144 -18.72 -8.23 27.98
CA GLU A 144 -18.90 -9.66 28.23
C GLU A 144 -18.03 -10.15 29.39
N LEU A 145 -16.80 -9.63 29.51
CA LEU A 145 -15.92 -9.89 30.65
C LEU A 145 -16.54 -9.36 31.95
N GLN A 146 -17.08 -8.14 31.90
CA GLN A 146 -17.77 -7.54 33.04
C GLN A 146 -19.04 -8.32 33.41
N ALA A 147 -19.82 -8.81 32.45
CA ALA A 147 -20.99 -9.66 32.71
C ALA A 147 -20.63 -10.95 33.48
N VAL A 148 -19.49 -11.57 33.18
CA VAL A 148 -18.97 -12.72 33.95
C VAL A 148 -18.52 -12.32 35.36
N LEU A 149 -18.04 -11.09 35.55
CA LEU A 149 -17.64 -10.55 36.85
C LEU A 149 -18.82 -10.09 37.72
N GLU A 150 -19.93 -9.69 37.12
CA GLU A 150 -21.14 -9.22 37.82
C GLU A 150 -22.08 -10.37 38.22
N GLU A 151 -22.10 -11.47 37.47
CA GLU A 151 -23.01 -12.57 37.74
C GLU A 151 -22.66 -13.31 39.05
N MET A 152 -23.60 -13.33 40.00
CA MET A 152 -23.46 -14.00 41.30
C MET A 152 -23.81 -15.48 41.23
N ASN A 153 -24.67 -15.88 40.29
CA ASN A 153 -25.06 -17.27 40.10
C ASN A 153 -23.96 -18.06 39.38
N ILE A 154 -23.36 -19.02 40.09
CA ILE A 154 -22.22 -19.81 39.59
C ILE A 154 -22.55 -20.59 38.32
N HIS A 155 -23.76 -21.13 38.20
CA HIS A 155 -24.14 -21.92 37.03
C HIS A 155 -24.27 -21.04 35.77
N LYS A 156 -24.92 -19.87 35.89
CA LYS A 156 -25.01 -18.90 34.78
C LYS A 156 -23.64 -18.37 34.40
N ARG A 157 -22.81 -18.05 35.39
CA ARG A 157 -21.46 -17.55 35.19
C ARG A 157 -20.54 -18.54 34.48
N LEU A 158 -20.61 -19.82 34.82
CA LEU A 158 -19.87 -20.88 34.11
C LEU A 158 -20.29 -20.98 32.65
N ARG A 159 -21.58 -20.83 32.33
CA ARG A 159 -22.05 -20.83 30.93
C ARG A 159 -21.54 -19.63 30.15
N LEU A 160 -21.55 -18.43 30.75
CA LEU A 160 -21.00 -17.23 30.13
C LEU A 160 -19.49 -17.36 29.88
N SER A 161 -18.75 -17.85 30.89
CA SER A 161 -17.31 -18.12 30.77
C SER A 161 -17.01 -19.18 29.69
N LEU A 162 -17.78 -20.27 29.62
CA LEU A 162 -17.63 -21.28 28.57
C LEU A 162 -17.84 -20.70 27.17
N ASN A 163 -18.79 -19.78 27.00
CA ASN A 163 -19.03 -19.12 25.71
C ASN A 163 -17.82 -18.27 25.30
N LEU A 164 -17.30 -17.45 26.22
CA LEU A 164 -16.08 -16.65 25.98
C LEU A 164 -14.89 -17.52 25.58
N VAL A 165 -14.62 -18.59 26.34
CA VAL A 165 -13.50 -19.50 26.07
C VAL A 165 -13.68 -20.21 24.72
N LYS A 166 -14.92 -20.55 24.32
CA LYS A 166 -15.19 -21.12 22.99
C LYS A 166 -14.95 -20.12 21.86
N LYS A 167 -15.35 -18.86 22.02
CA LYS A 167 -15.05 -17.81 21.02
C LYS A 167 -13.54 -17.63 20.84
N GLU A 168 -12.78 -17.58 21.95
CA GLU A 168 -11.31 -17.47 21.91
C GLU A 168 -10.67 -18.67 21.20
N TYR A 169 -11.19 -19.89 21.43
CA TYR A 169 -10.74 -21.09 20.74
C TYR A 169 -10.95 -21.02 19.22
N GLU A 170 -12.12 -20.55 18.76
CA GLU A 170 -12.41 -20.37 17.34
C GLU A 170 -11.49 -19.33 16.70
N LEU A 171 -11.23 -18.23 17.38
CA LEU A 171 -10.31 -17.19 16.95
C LEU A 171 -8.89 -17.74 16.80
N GLY A 172 -8.39 -18.46 17.81
CA GLY A 172 -7.07 -19.10 17.76
C GLY A 172 -6.94 -20.11 16.63
N ARG A 173 -8.00 -20.89 16.35
CA ARG A 173 -8.05 -21.82 15.22
C ARG A 173 -7.99 -21.08 13.88
N LEU A 174 -8.72 -19.98 13.72
CA LEU A 174 -8.71 -19.16 12.51
C LEU A 174 -7.32 -18.56 12.26
N GLN A 175 -6.69 -17.99 13.30
CA GLN A 175 -5.33 -17.45 13.22
C GLN A 175 -4.32 -18.51 12.76
N GLN A 176 -4.42 -19.73 13.29
CA GLN A 176 -3.54 -20.83 12.89
C GLN A 176 -3.76 -21.21 11.41
N GLN A 177 -5.02 -21.25 10.95
CA GLN A 177 -5.32 -21.54 9.55
C GLN A 177 -4.76 -20.47 8.62
N ILE A 178 -4.95 -19.19 8.94
CA ILE A 178 -4.38 -18.07 8.18
C ILE A 178 -2.85 -18.18 8.14
N GLY A 179 -2.21 -18.49 9.28
CA GLY A 179 -0.77 -18.69 9.34
C GLY A 179 -0.28 -19.77 8.38
N ARG A 180 -0.95 -20.93 8.31
CA ARG A 180 -0.61 -22.00 7.36
C ARG A 180 -0.80 -21.59 5.91
N GLU A 181 -1.89 -20.90 5.57
CA GLU A 181 -2.14 -20.45 4.20
C GLU A 181 -1.08 -19.43 3.73
N VAL A 182 -0.65 -18.54 4.62
CA VAL A 182 0.44 -17.58 4.34
C VAL A 182 1.77 -18.32 4.16
N GLU A 183 2.10 -19.26 5.06
CA GLU A 183 3.33 -20.04 4.99
C GLU A 183 3.41 -20.87 3.70
N GLU A 184 2.30 -21.49 3.28
CA GLU A 184 2.22 -22.22 2.00
C GLU A 184 2.46 -21.31 0.79
N LYS A 185 1.86 -20.12 0.77
CA LYS A 185 2.08 -19.14 -0.31
C LYS A 185 3.54 -18.68 -0.37
N VAL A 186 4.15 -18.39 0.77
CA VAL A 186 5.56 -18.00 0.86
C VAL A 186 6.47 -19.13 0.38
N LYS A 187 6.21 -20.37 0.81
CA LYS A 187 6.97 -21.55 0.37
C LYS A 187 6.86 -21.80 -1.13
N GLN A 188 5.67 -21.62 -1.70
CA GLN A 188 5.46 -21.72 -3.15
C GLN A 188 6.23 -20.63 -3.92
N GLN A 189 6.19 -19.38 -3.45
CA GLN A 189 6.95 -18.28 -4.05
C GLN A 189 8.47 -18.54 -3.97
N HIS A 190 8.96 -18.94 -2.80
CA HIS A 190 10.38 -19.26 -2.62
C HIS A 190 10.83 -20.41 -3.53
N ARG A 191 10.01 -21.46 -3.65
CA ARG A 191 10.26 -22.57 -4.58
C ARG A 191 10.31 -22.10 -6.03
N ARG A 192 9.36 -21.27 -6.47
CA ARG A 192 9.33 -20.72 -7.83
C ARG A 192 10.56 -19.85 -8.11
N TYR A 193 10.95 -19.03 -7.14
CA TYR A 193 12.15 -18.20 -7.24
C TYR A 193 13.40 -19.07 -7.42
N MET A 194 13.59 -20.08 -6.56
CA MET A 194 14.72 -21.00 -6.66
C MET A 194 14.76 -21.76 -7.99
N LEU A 195 13.62 -22.26 -8.46
CA LEU A 195 13.54 -22.93 -9.77
C LEU A 195 13.86 -21.98 -10.93
N SER A 196 13.44 -20.72 -10.83
CA SER A 196 13.72 -19.71 -11.86
C SER A 196 15.20 -19.36 -11.90
N GLU A 197 15.84 -19.24 -10.73
CA GLU A 197 17.28 -18.99 -10.64
C GLU A 197 18.08 -20.19 -11.16
N GLN A 198 17.68 -21.41 -10.81
CA GLN A 198 18.27 -22.64 -11.36
C GLN A 198 18.10 -22.71 -12.89
N LEU A 199 16.92 -22.39 -13.42
CA LEU A 199 16.69 -22.34 -14.86
C LEU A 199 17.58 -21.29 -15.53
N LYS A 200 17.80 -20.13 -14.90
CA LYS A 200 18.69 -19.08 -15.41
C LYS A 200 20.14 -19.58 -15.48
N VAL A 201 20.62 -20.27 -14.45
CA VAL A 201 21.95 -20.90 -14.44
C VAL A 201 22.05 -21.97 -15.53
N ILE A 202 21.05 -22.85 -15.66
CA ILE A 202 21.05 -23.91 -16.67
C ILE A 202 21.04 -23.34 -18.10
N LYS A 203 20.23 -22.31 -18.36
CA LYS A 203 20.20 -21.62 -19.67
C LYS A 203 21.56 -21.02 -20.03
N LYS A 204 22.24 -20.44 -19.05
CA LYS A 204 23.59 -19.89 -19.21
C LYS A 204 24.62 -20.98 -19.52
N GLU A 205 24.58 -22.09 -18.81
CA GLU A 205 25.48 -23.24 -19.03
C GLU A 205 25.24 -23.94 -20.38
N LEU A 206 23.99 -23.98 -20.86
CA LEU A 206 23.63 -24.61 -22.14
C LEU A 206 24.06 -23.78 -23.36
N GLY A 207 24.60 -22.57 -23.20
CA GLY A 207 24.98 -21.71 -24.32
C GLY A 207 23.80 -21.28 -25.21
N LEU A 208 22.56 -21.47 -24.72
CA LEU A 208 21.32 -21.03 -25.35
C LEU A 208 20.98 -19.59 -24.97
N GLU A 209 21.98 -18.76 -24.67
CA GLU A 209 21.87 -17.29 -24.71
C GLU A 209 21.64 -16.83 -26.16
N LYS A 210 20.53 -17.25 -26.76
CA LYS A 210 19.72 -16.28 -27.48
C LYS A 210 18.75 -15.77 -26.44
N ASP A 211 19.20 -14.76 -25.71
CA ASP A 211 18.34 -14.05 -24.78
C ASP A 211 17.12 -13.58 -25.58
N ASP A 212 15.92 -13.53 -24.99
CA ASP A 212 14.72 -13.04 -25.71
C ASP A 212 15.00 -11.64 -26.29
N LYS A 213 15.89 -10.88 -25.63
CA LYS A 213 16.45 -9.61 -26.09
C LYS A 213 17.16 -9.69 -27.44
N ASP A 214 18.03 -10.68 -27.63
CA ASP A 214 18.80 -10.81 -28.87
C ASP A 214 17.90 -11.12 -30.05
N THR A 215 16.82 -11.88 -29.84
CA THR A 215 15.83 -12.13 -30.91
C THR A 215 15.09 -10.85 -31.32
N ILE A 216 14.82 -9.95 -30.37
CA ILE A 216 14.17 -8.66 -30.62
C ILE A 216 15.14 -7.74 -31.38
N VAL A 217 16.40 -7.69 -30.96
CA VAL A 217 17.46 -6.91 -31.63
C VAL A 217 17.71 -7.43 -33.05
N GLU A 218 17.79 -8.75 -33.25
CA GLU A 218 17.90 -9.37 -34.59
C GLU A 218 16.72 -8.98 -35.49
N LYS A 219 15.49 -8.95 -34.94
CA LYS A 219 14.30 -8.55 -35.68
C LYS A 219 14.34 -7.10 -36.14
N PHE A 220 14.76 -6.17 -35.27
CA PHE A 220 14.90 -4.76 -35.65
C PHE A 220 16.01 -4.57 -36.68
N ARG A 221 17.17 -5.24 -36.51
CA ARG A 221 18.24 -5.22 -37.51
C ARG A 221 17.79 -5.78 -38.85
N MET A 222 16.99 -6.86 -38.86
CA MET A 222 16.46 -7.43 -40.08
C MET A 222 15.56 -6.44 -40.83
N ARG A 223 14.68 -5.72 -40.12
CA ARG A 223 13.86 -4.67 -40.72
C ARG A 223 14.71 -3.54 -41.30
N LEU A 224 15.79 -3.13 -40.63
CA LEU A 224 16.64 -2.02 -41.07
C LEU A 224 17.48 -2.35 -42.32
N LYS A 225 17.77 -3.63 -42.60
CA LYS A 225 18.60 -4.04 -43.74
C LYS A 225 18.02 -3.62 -45.10
N ASP A 226 16.70 -3.56 -45.21
CA ASP A 226 16.01 -3.27 -46.47
C ASP A 226 15.74 -1.77 -46.67
N LEU A 227 16.05 -0.91 -45.70
CA LEU A 227 15.78 0.53 -45.75
C LEU A 227 17.05 1.37 -45.84
N THR A 228 16.98 2.46 -46.59
CA THR A 228 18.06 3.45 -46.70
C THR A 228 17.88 4.55 -45.66
N VAL A 229 18.40 4.30 -44.46
CA VAL A 229 18.30 5.21 -43.32
C VAL A 229 19.40 6.28 -43.38
N PRO A 230 19.08 7.57 -43.13
CA PRO A 230 20.10 8.62 -43.00
C PRO A 230 21.07 8.35 -41.83
N SER A 231 22.34 8.74 -41.98
CA SER A 231 23.41 8.44 -41.00
C SER A 231 23.07 8.89 -39.57
N GLY A 232 22.58 10.12 -39.39
CA GLY A 232 22.23 10.64 -38.06
C GLY A 232 21.07 9.89 -37.39
N VAL A 233 20.17 9.27 -38.15
CA VAL A 233 19.09 8.44 -37.61
C VAL A 233 19.61 7.04 -37.26
N MET A 234 20.53 6.50 -38.07
CA MET A 234 21.17 5.21 -37.80
C MET A 234 21.96 5.24 -36.49
N GLU A 235 22.71 6.31 -36.22
CA GLU A 235 23.43 6.50 -34.95
C GLU A 235 22.49 6.44 -33.74
N VAL A 236 21.36 7.17 -33.79
CA VAL A 236 20.36 7.15 -32.71
C VAL A 236 19.73 5.76 -32.54
N ILE A 237 19.45 5.06 -33.64
CA ILE A 237 18.91 3.70 -33.58
C ILE A 237 19.93 2.74 -32.93
N ASP A 238 21.21 2.84 -33.29
CA ASP A 238 22.26 2.01 -32.71
C ASP A 238 22.47 2.32 -31.21
N GLU A 239 22.41 3.59 -30.80
CA GLU A 239 22.43 3.97 -29.39
C GLU A 239 21.25 3.37 -28.61
N GLU A 240 20.03 3.44 -29.14
CA GLU A 240 18.84 2.88 -28.49
C GLU A 240 18.84 1.35 -28.49
N LEU A 241 19.38 0.70 -29.53
CA LEU A 241 19.59 -0.75 -29.55
C LEU A 241 20.60 -1.20 -28.49
N ASN A 242 21.67 -0.43 -28.29
CA ASN A 242 22.65 -0.69 -27.23
C ASN A 242 22.05 -0.48 -25.83
N LYS A 243 21.17 0.52 -25.65
CA LYS A 243 20.43 0.69 -24.39
C LYS A 243 19.50 -0.50 -24.13
N LEU A 244 18.81 -0.99 -25.16
CA LEU A 244 17.87 -2.12 -25.05
C LEU A 244 18.56 -3.42 -24.60
N SER A 245 19.81 -3.67 -25.01
CA SER A 245 20.54 -4.88 -24.62
C SER A 245 20.93 -4.87 -23.13
N VAL A 246 21.23 -3.69 -22.58
CA VAL A 246 21.61 -3.51 -21.17
C VAL A 246 20.40 -3.55 -20.23
N LEU A 247 19.26 -2.99 -20.65
CA LEU A 247 18.07 -2.86 -19.81
C LEU A 247 17.44 -4.22 -19.46
N ASP A 248 16.87 -4.32 -18.26
CA ASP A 248 16.14 -5.53 -17.83
C ASP A 248 14.74 -5.60 -18.45
N ASN A 249 14.29 -6.81 -18.81
CA ASN A 249 13.02 -7.05 -19.53
C ASN A 249 11.79 -6.63 -18.71
N HIS A 250 11.91 -6.60 -17.38
CA HIS A 250 10.84 -6.17 -16.48
C HIS A 250 10.81 -4.67 -16.21
N SER A 251 11.80 -3.91 -16.70
CA SER A 251 11.83 -2.46 -16.52
C SER A 251 10.80 -1.76 -17.41
N SER A 252 10.15 -0.73 -16.88
CA SER A 252 9.28 0.14 -17.66
C SER A 252 10.02 0.84 -18.82
N GLU A 253 11.33 1.09 -18.65
CA GLU A 253 12.19 1.70 -19.66
C GLU A 253 12.38 0.80 -20.88
N PHE A 254 12.47 -0.52 -20.66
CA PHE A 254 12.60 -1.50 -21.74
C PHE A 254 11.42 -1.41 -22.71
N ASN A 255 10.20 -1.27 -22.17
CA ASN A 255 9.00 -1.15 -23.00
C ASN A 255 8.95 0.18 -23.78
N VAL A 256 9.43 1.28 -23.18
CA VAL A 256 9.49 2.59 -23.84
C VAL A 256 10.50 2.58 -24.98
N THR A 257 11.73 2.13 -24.74
CA THR A 257 12.77 2.03 -25.78
C THR A 257 12.37 1.07 -26.89
N ARG A 258 11.76 -0.08 -26.56
CA ARG A 258 11.23 -1.01 -27.56
C ARG A 258 10.17 -0.35 -28.45
N ASN A 259 9.21 0.36 -27.86
CA ASN A 259 8.20 1.06 -28.64
C ASN A 259 8.85 2.12 -29.51
N TYR A 260 9.75 2.93 -28.96
CA TYR A 260 10.45 3.96 -29.72
C TYR A 260 11.19 3.39 -30.94
N LEU A 261 11.92 2.28 -30.77
CA LEU A 261 12.56 1.54 -31.86
C LEU A 261 11.56 0.97 -32.87
N ASP A 262 10.39 0.49 -32.42
CA ASP A 262 9.34 0.01 -33.32
C ASP A 262 8.79 1.15 -34.20
N TRP A 263 8.59 2.34 -33.63
CA TRP A 263 8.20 3.53 -34.40
C TRP A 263 9.29 3.94 -35.40
N LEU A 264 10.56 3.97 -34.97
CA LEU A 264 11.68 4.32 -35.85
C LEU A 264 11.85 3.32 -37.00
N THR A 265 11.66 2.03 -36.74
CA THR A 265 11.79 0.97 -37.76
C THR A 265 10.56 0.80 -38.64
N ALA A 266 9.39 1.29 -38.22
CA ALA A 266 8.16 1.27 -39.02
C ALA A 266 8.10 2.37 -40.09
N LEU A 267 8.94 3.42 -39.97
CA LEU A 267 8.96 4.51 -40.93
C LEU A 267 9.61 4.07 -42.25
N PRO A 268 9.02 4.44 -43.41
CA PRO A 268 9.52 4.07 -44.73
C PRO A 268 10.72 4.96 -45.13
N TRP A 269 11.85 4.79 -44.45
CA TRP A 269 13.10 5.50 -44.76
C TRP A 269 13.57 5.21 -46.19
N GLY A 270 13.76 6.28 -46.96
CA GLY A 270 14.27 6.22 -48.34
C GLY A 270 13.35 5.53 -49.36
N VAL A 271 12.14 5.15 -48.96
CA VAL A 271 11.10 4.67 -49.88
C VAL A 271 10.26 5.89 -50.30
N THR A 272 10.54 6.39 -51.49
CA THR A 272 9.73 7.43 -52.15
C THR A 272 8.85 6.81 -53.23
N SER A 273 7.64 7.33 -53.40
CA SER A 273 6.79 6.95 -54.53
C SER A 273 7.24 7.73 -55.77
N GLU A 274 7.23 7.09 -56.94
CA GLU A 274 7.50 7.77 -58.20
C GLU A 274 6.39 8.79 -58.49
N GLU A 275 6.78 10.04 -58.73
CA GLU A 275 5.84 11.13 -58.93
C GLU A 275 5.56 11.32 -60.42
N HIS A 276 4.28 11.25 -60.80
CA HIS A 276 3.84 11.53 -62.17
C HIS A 276 3.40 12.99 -62.28
N LEU A 277 4.24 13.84 -62.87
CA LEU A 277 3.99 15.27 -63.04
C LEU A 277 3.54 15.63 -64.45
N ASP A 278 2.62 14.85 -65.04
CA ASP A 278 2.03 15.18 -66.35
C ASP A 278 0.76 16.03 -66.21
N ILE A 279 0.85 17.27 -66.71
CA ILE A 279 -0.26 18.23 -66.73
C ILE A 279 -1.41 17.72 -67.61
N GLY A 280 -1.11 17.01 -68.71
CA GLY A 280 -2.11 16.50 -69.64
C GLY A 280 -2.99 15.44 -69.00
N GLN A 281 -2.36 14.46 -68.35
CA GLN A 281 -3.06 13.43 -67.57
C GLN A 281 -3.81 14.03 -66.37
N ALA A 282 -3.20 14.95 -65.63
CA ALA A 282 -3.83 15.59 -64.48
C ALA A 282 -5.12 16.33 -64.85
N LYS A 283 -5.13 17.04 -65.99
CA LYS A 283 -6.34 17.71 -66.49
C LYS A 283 -7.47 16.73 -66.76
N LYS A 284 -7.18 15.61 -67.44
CA LYS A 284 -8.19 14.58 -67.74
C LYS A 284 -8.82 14.00 -66.47
N ILE A 285 -8.00 13.65 -65.48
CA ILE A 285 -8.48 13.07 -64.20
C ILE A 285 -9.32 14.08 -63.41
N LEU A 286 -8.91 15.36 -63.37
CA LEU A 286 -9.68 16.41 -62.71
C LEU A 286 -11.01 16.69 -63.40
N ASP A 287 -11.05 16.63 -64.73
CA ASP A 287 -12.27 16.82 -65.52
C ASP A 287 -13.23 15.62 -65.43
N GLU A 288 -12.71 14.41 -65.25
CA GLU A 288 -13.49 13.18 -65.05
C GLU A 288 -14.14 13.12 -63.66
N ASP A 289 -13.38 13.43 -62.60
CA ASP A 289 -13.87 13.30 -61.22
C ASP A 289 -14.77 14.46 -60.77
N HIS A 290 -14.64 15.63 -61.38
CA HIS A 290 -15.32 16.84 -60.92
C HIS A 290 -15.88 17.67 -62.08
N TYR A 291 -17.19 17.88 -62.08
CA TYR A 291 -17.85 18.75 -63.07
C TYR A 291 -17.74 20.23 -62.66
N GLY A 292 -17.40 21.11 -63.61
CA GLY A 292 -17.22 22.56 -63.39
C GLY A 292 -15.96 22.92 -62.60
N MET A 293 -16.03 23.98 -61.80
CA MET A 293 -14.94 24.52 -60.96
C MET A 293 -13.67 24.87 -61.74
N ASP A 294 -13.83 25.50 -62.91
CA ASP A 294 -12.74 25.80 -63.83
C ASP A 294 -11.63 26.64 -63.18
N ASP A 295 -11.99 27.60 -62.34
CA ASP A 295 -11.04 28.44 -61.60
C ASP A 295 -10.18 27.63 -60.62
N VAL A 296 -10.79 26.68 -59.90
CA VAL A 296 -10.10 25.82 -58.93
C VAL A 296 -9.21 24.82 -59.65
N LYS A 297 -9.70 24.19 -60.71
CA LYS A 297 -8.93 23.28 -61.56
C LYS A 297 -7.73 23.97 -62.18
N LYS A 298 -7.92 25.19 -62.71
CA LYS A 298 -6.82 26.01 -63.26
C LYS A 298 -5.76 26.26 -62.20
N ARG A 299 -6.15 26.59 -60.97
CA ARG A 299 -5.20 26.81 -59.86
C ARG A 299 -4.44 25.55 -59.46
N ILE A 300 -5.09 24.39 -59.49
CA ILE A 300 -4.43 23.09 -59.24
C ILE A 300 -3.43 22.76 -60.36
N LEU A 301 -3.81 22.98 -61.63
CA LEU A 301 -2.91 22.76 -62.76
C LEU A 301 -1.70 23.71 -62.72
N GLU A 302 -1.89 24.96 -62.33
CA GLU A 302 -0.79 25.91 -62.07
C GLU A 302 0.16 25.40 -60.99
N PHE A 303 -0.38 24.83 -59.91
CA PHE A 303 0.43 24.24 -58.83
C PHE A 303 1.27 23.06 -59.34
N ILE A 304 0.66 22.14 -60.10
CA ILE A 304 1.37 20.99 -60.70
C ILE A 304 2.45 21.48 -61.68
N ALA A 305 2.16 22.47 -62.51
CA ALA A 305 3.11 23.04 -63.45
C ALA A 305 4.33 23.68 -62.74
N VAL A 306 4.11 24.40 -61.63
CA VAL A 306 5.21 24.96 -60.82
C VAL A 306 6.03 23.84 -60.17
N SER A 307 5.38 22.77 -59.68
CA SER A 307 6.08 21.61 -59.12
C SER A 307 6.91 20.87 -60.17
N GLN A 308 6.39 20.75 -61.40
CA GLN A 308 7.12 20.15 -62.52
C GLN A 308 8.40 20.92 -62.86
N LEU A 309 8.34 22.26 -62.85
CA LEU A 309 9.50 23.12 -63.11
C LEU A 309 10.55 23.06 -61.99
N LYS A 310 10.13 22.95 -60.73
CA LYS A 310 11.04 22.90 -59.57
C LYS A 310 11.59 21.50 -59.29
N GLY A 311 10.99 20.44 -59.84
CA GLY A 311 11.31 19.05 -59.52
C GLY A 311 11.01 18.66 -58.07
N SER A 312 10.37 19.54 -57.30
CA SER A 312 10.01 19.33 -55.91
C SER A 312 8.80 20.20 -55.55
N THR A 313 7.85 19.60 -54.81
CA THR A 313 6.62 20.26 -54.36
C THR A 313 6.82 21.05 -53.04
N GLN A 314 8.05 21.11 -52.52
CA GLN A 314 8.34 21.73 -51.23
C GLN A 314 8.10 23.26 -51.28
N GLY A 315 7.26 23.76 -50.36
CA GLY A 315 7.12 25.20 -50.06
C GLY A 315 5.74 25.84 -50.33
N LYS A 316 4.76 25.13 -50.89
CA LYS A 316 3.38 25.65 -51.04
C LYS A 316 2.34 24.60 -50.66
N ILE A 317 1.43 24.95 -49.74
CA ILE A 317 0.32 24.09 -49.30
C ILE A 317 -0.96 24.62 -49.94
N LEU A 318 -1.75 23.74 -50.55
CA LEU A 318 -3.08 24.07 -51.08
C LEU A 318 -4.11 24.02 -49.94
N CYS A 319 -4.84 25.11 -49.74
CA CYS A 319 -5.93 25.20 -48.76
C CYS A 319 -7.27 25.41 -49.48
N PHE A 320 -8.20 24.48 -49.30
CA PHE A 320 -9.53 24.52 -49.92
C PHE A 320 -10.59 25.06 -48.95
N CYS A 321 -10.89 26.36 -49.00
CA CYS A 321 -11.93 26.99 -48.19
C CYS A 321 -13.33 26.95 -48.85
N GLY A 322 -14.42 26.90 -48.07
CA GLY A 322 -15.81 26.80 -48.57
C GLY A 322 -16.73 25.91 -47.71
N PRO A 323 -18.05 25.89 -48.01
CA PRO A 323 -19.06 25.17 -47.22
C PRO A 323 -18.80 23.65 -47.11
N PRO A 324 -19.35 22.98 -46.08
CA PRO A 324 -19.32 21.53 -46.03
C PRO A 324 -20.12 20.94 -47.20
N GLY A 325 -19.67 19.81 -47.75
CA GLY A 325 -20.34 19.13 -48.86
C GLY A 325 -19.89 19.53 -50.28
N VAL A 326 -19.03 20.55 -50.44
CA VAL A 326 -18.53 20.99 -51.76
C VAL A 326 -17.42 20.11 -52.38
N GLY A 327 -17.23 18.89 -51.88
CA GLY A 327 -16.29 17.93 -52.48
C GLY A 327 -14.80 18.17 -52.21
N LYS A 328 -14.41 18.95 -51.19
CA LYS A 328 -12.99 19.25 -50.88
C LYS A 328 -12.11 17.99 -50.75
N THR A 329 -12.60 16.99 -50.01
CA THR A 329 -11.91 15.71 -49.81
C THR A 329 -11.85 14.91 -51.12
N SER A 330 -12.87 15.02 -51.97
CA SER A 330 -12.92 14.40 -53.28
C SER A 330 -11.87 15.00 -54.22
N ILE A 331 -11.74 16.33 -54.25
CA ILE A 331 -10.70 17.02 -55.03
C ILE A 331 -9.30 16.58 -54.58
N ALA A 332 -9.07 16.44 -53.28
CA ALA A 332 -7.81 15.93 -52.75
C ALA A 332 -7.50 14.50 -53.22
N ASN A 333 -8.51 13.62 -53.29
CA ASN A 333 -8.39 12.27 -53.86
C ASN A 333 -8.02 12.29 -55.34
N SER A 334 -8.64 13.16 -56.14
CA SER A 334 -8.31 13.32 -57.56
C SER A 334 -6.89 13.81 -57.78
N ILE A 335 -6.43 14.76 -56.96
CA ILE A 335 -5.05 15.27 -57.01
C ILE A 335 -4.06 14.15 -56.67
N ALA A 336 -4.33 13.35 -55.62
CA ALA A 336 -3.48 12.22 -55.26
C ALA A 336 -3.41 11.17 -56.37
N ARG A 337 -4.55 10.88 -57.03
CA ARG A 337 -4.61 9.98 -58.19
C ARG A 337 -3.84 10.52 -59.38
N ALA A 338 -3.97 11.81 -59.68
CA ALA A 338 -3.26 12.46 -60.78
C ALA A 338 -1.74 12.44 -60.60
N LEU A 339 -1.26 12.58 -59.36
CA LEU A 339 0.17 12.58 -59.02
C LEU A 339 0.74 11.18 -58.74
N ASN A 340 -0.11 10.14 -58.77
CA ASN A 340 0.22 8.77 -58.35
C ASN A 340 0.81 8.69 -56.92
N ARG A 341 0.22 9.44 -55.98
CA ARG A 341 0.66 9.47 -54.57
C ARG A 341 -0.37 8.81 -53.66
N LYS A 342 0.10 8.15 -52.60
CA LYS A 342 -0.77 7.61 -51.56
C LYS A 342 -1.42 8.76 -50.78
N LEU A 343 -2.74 8.72 -50.67
CA LEU A 343 -3.50 9.69 -49.88
C LEU A 343 -3.69 9.19 -48.45
N TYR A 344 -3.36 10.05 -47.49
CA TYR A 344 -3.67 9.88 -46.09
C TYR A 344 -4.51 11.07 -45.63
N SER A 345 -5.62 10.79 -44.95
CA SER A 345 -6.49 11.82 -44.37
C SER A 345 -6.21 11.92 -42.88
N ILE A 346 -5.84 13.12 -42.42
CA ILE A 346 -5.73 13.44 -41.00
C ILE A 346 -6.87 14.39 -40.68
N SER A 347 -7.76 13.95 -39.79
CA SER A 347 -8.89 14.76 -39.37
C SER A 347 -8.45 15.74 -38.28
N CYS A 348 -8.22 16.99 -38.68
CA CYS A 348 -8.02 18.09 -37.73
C CYS A 348 -9.39 18.59 -37.27
N ILE A 349 -9.95 17.99 -36.22
CA ILE A 349 -11.08 18.60 -35.51
C ILE A 349 -10.52 19.80 -34.76
N PHE A 350 -10.64 20.98 -35.36
CA PHE A 350 -10.46 22.23 -34.64
C PHE A 350 -11.72 22.45 -33.80
N GLY A 351 -11.75 21.83 -32.62
CA GLY A 351 -12.65 22.27 -31.57
C GLY A 351 -12.34 23.73 -31.28
N ARG A 352 -13.32 24.62 -31.47
CA ARG A 352 -13.29 25.90 -30.77
C ARG A 352 -13.34 25.56 -29.28
N ILE A 353 -12.17 25.50 -28.65
CA ILE A 353 -12.02 25.56 -27.20
C ILE A 353 -12.30 26.99 -26.77
#